data_AF-A0A2T4Z918-F1
#
_entry.id   AF-A0A2T4Z918-F1
#
_cell.length_a   1.000
_cell.length_b   1.000
_cell.length_c   1.000
_cell.angle_alpha   90.00
_cell.angle_beta   90.00
_cell.angle_gamma   90.00
#
_symmetry.space_group_name_H-M   'P 1'
#
loop_
_entity.id
_entity.type
_entity.pdbx_description
1 polymer ?
#
loop_
_entity_poly.entity_id
_entity_poly.type
_entity_poly.pdbx_seq_one_letter_code
_entity_poly.pdbx_strand_id
1 'polypeptide(L)'
;MSNDWNNVIGRDVKAALQNIADTERQSAEAKQIARAAETKADEAKEIAQQAVTKADSVQTQLDTIVVEGDSSVEAAQARVNAMGQEYPTLKTRLDDSDARMVAISNDVDDVKKEADKSTSYFNTLWQPPIMPDTILGEGVPDNTNPDDQLAHLLDPLVTEDPDYVTKMSLGKDA
;
A
#
# COMPACT_ATOMS: atom_id res chain seq x y z
N MET A 1 -36.83 -83.55 -65.83
CA MET A 1 -36.56 -83.49 -64.37
C MET A 1 -35.08 -83.24 -64.03
N SER A 2 -34.10 -83.81 -64.75
CA SER A 2 -32.66 -83.63 -64.41
C SER A 2 -32.09 -82.22 -64.66
N ASN A 3 -32.60 -81.46 -65.64
CA ASN A 3 -32.05 -80.14 -65.98
C ASN A 3 -32.50 -79.02 -65.01
N ASP A 4 -33.67 -79.18 -64.38
CA ASP A 4 -34.20 -78.18 -63.43
C ASP A 4 -33.43 -78.19 -62.12
N TRP A 5 -33.04 -79.38 -61.64
CA TRP A 5 -32.22 -79.54 -60.43
C TRP A 5 -30.84 -78.90 -60.57
N ASN A 6 -30.17 -79.07 -61.71
CA ASN A 6 -28.86 -78.46 -61.97
C ASN A 6 -28.93 -76.92 -62.02
N ASN A 7 -30.03 -76.37 -62.55
CA ASN A 7 -30.24 -74.91 -62.60
C ASN A 7 -30.53 -74.31 -61.22
N VAL A 8 -31.23 -75.04 -60.34
CA VAL A 8 -31.48 -74.60 -58.95
C VAL A 8 -30.19 -74.63 -58.14
N ILE A 9 -29.44 -75.73 -58.18
CA ILE A 9 -28.14 -75.84 -57.49
C ILE A 9 -27.18 -74.73 -57.93
N GLY A 10 -27.07 -74.46 -59.25
CA GLY A 10 -26.20 -73.40 -59.75
C GLY A 10 -26.57 -72.01 -59.25
N ARG A 11 -27.88 -71.73 -59.07
CA ARG A 11 -28.36 -70.46 -58.51
C ARG A 11 -28.04 -70.34 -57.02
N ASP A 12 -28.29 -71.39 -56.25
CA ASP A 12 -28.07 -71.41 -54.80
C ASP A 12 -26.59 -71.30 -54.46
N VAL A 13 -25.73 -72.00 -55.21
CA VAL A 13 -24.26 -71.88 -55.08
C VAL A 13 -23.80 -70.45 -55.38
N LYS A 14 -24.33 -69.81 -56.43
CA LYS A 14 -23.99 -68.42 -56.75
C LYS A 14 -24.42 -67.44 -55.66
N ALA A 15 -25.60 -67.64 -55.08
CA ALA A 15 -26.08 -66.83 -53.96
C ALA A 15 -25.22 -67.02 -52.70
N ALA A 16 -24.82 -68.25 -52.40
CA ALA A 16 -23.93 -68.54 -51.27
C ALA A 16 -22.55 -67.89 -51.44
N LEU A 17 -21.96 -67.94 -52.64
CA LEU A 17 -20.69 -67.27 -52.94
C LEU A 17 -20.79 -65.75 -52.77
N GLN A 18 -21.89 -65.15 -53.20
CA GLN A 18 -22.13 -63.72 -53.01
C GLN A 18 -22.22 -63.35 -51.52
N ASN A 19 -22.96 -64.14 -50.73
CA ASN A 19 -23.07 -63.92 -49.28
C ASN A 19 -21.73 -64.04 -48.57
N ILE A 20 -20.88 -64.99 -48.98
CA ILE A 20 -19.51 -65.14 -48.45
C ILE A 20 -18.69 -63.88 -48.76
N ALA A 21 -18.71 -63.41 -50.01
CA ALA A 21 -17.97 -62.21 -50.41
C ALA A 21 -18.44 -60.96 -49.64
N ASP A 22 -19.76 -60.80 -49.47
CA ASP A 22 -20.32 -59.68 -48.70
C ASP A 22 -19.94 -59.76 -47.22
N THR A 23 -19.92 -60.97 -46.64
CA THR A 23 -19.48 -61.22 -45.26
C THR A 23 -18.00 -60.90 -45.07
N GLU A 24 -17.14 -61.29 -46.02
CA GLU A 24 -15.71 -60.96 -46.01
C GLU A 24 -15.49 -59.45 -46.05
N ARG A 25 -16.25 -58.74 -46.89
CA ARG A 25 -16.20 -57.28 -46.99
C ARG A 25 -16.61 -56.61 -45.68
N GLN A 26 -17.73 -57.03 -45.09
CA GLN A 26 -18.21 -56.50 -43.81
C GLN A 26 -17.21 -56.79 -42.67
N SER A 27 -16.62 -57.98 -42.64
CA SER A 27 -15.60 -58.36 -41.65
C SER A 27 -14.35 -57.49 -41.77
N ALA A 28 -13.90 -57.21 -42.99
CA ALA A 28 -12.76 -56.31 -43.24
C ALA A 28 -13.04 -54.88 -42.79
N GLU A 29 -14.23 -54.35 -43.10
CA GLU A 29 -14.68 -53.02 -42.65
C GLU A 29 -14.78 -52.95 -41.12
N ALA A 30 -15.39 -53.94 -40.48
CA ALA A 30 -15.50 -54.01 -39.02
C ALA A 30 -14.13 -54.04 -38.34
N LYS A 31 -13.17 -54.77 -38.91
CA LYS A 31 -11.78 -54.83 -38.40
C LYS A 31 -11.07 -53.48 -38.53
N GLN A 32 -11.31 -52.74 -39.61
CA GLN A 32 -10.76 -51.39 -39.77
C GLN A 32 -11.36 -50.41 -38.76
N ILE A 33 -12.69 -50.45 -38.57
CA ILE A 33 -13.39 -49.61 -37.59
C ILE A 33 -12.90 -49.92 -36.17
N ALA A 34 -12.73 -51.19 -35.82
CA ALA A 34 -12.22 -51.61 -34.52
C ALA A 34 -10.82 -51.03 -34.24
N ARG A 35 -9.90 -51.12 -35.22
CA ARG A 35 -8.55 -50.53 -35.09
C ARG A 35 -8.60 -49.01 -34.93
N ALA A 36 -9.45 -48.33 -35.71
CA ALA A 36 -9.59 -46.89 -35.60
C ALA A 36 -10.18 -46.47 -34.23
N ALA A 37 -11.10 -47.27 -33.68
CA ALA A 37 -11.65 -47.05 -32.35
C ALA A 37 -10.61 -47.28 -31.24
N GLU A 38 -9.78 -48.32 -31.38
CA GLU A 38 -8.66 -48.60 -30.47
C GLU A 38 -7.66 -47.45 -30.43
N THR A 39 -7.22 -46.96 -31.59
CA THR A 39 -6.31 -45.79 -31.66
C THR A 39 -6.92 -44.55 -31.00
N LYS A 40 -8.20 -44.25 -31.27
CA LYS A 40 -8.88 -43.11 -30.64
C LYS A 40 -9.01 -43.26 -29.13
N ALA A 41 -9.21 -44.47 -28.64
CA ALA A 41 -9.30 -44.75 -27.21
C ALA A 41 -7.94 -44.53 -26.53
N ASP A 42 -6.85 -44.94 -27.16
CA ASP A 42 -5.50 -44.72 -26.66
C ASP A 42 -5.13 -43.23 -26.66
N GLU A 43 -5.44 -42.49 -27.73
CA GLU A 43 -5.27 -41.04 -27.79
C GLU A 43 -6.08 -40.32 -26.69
N ALA A 44 -7.34 -40.71 -26.50
CA ALA A 44 -8.19 -40.14 -25.45
C ALA A 44 -7.63 -40.41 -24.04
N LYS A 45 -7.08 -41.60 -23.82
CA LYS A 45 -6.42 -41.96 -22.56
C LYS A 45 -5.18 -41.10 -22.31
N GLU A 46 -4.36 -40.88 -23.34
CA GLU A 46 -3.18 -40.02 -23.23
C GLU A 46 -3.58 -38.57 -22.91
N ILE A 47 -4.56 -38.02 -23.63
CA ILE A 47 -5.07 -36.67 -23.39
C ILE A 47 -5.62 -36.54 -21.96
N ALA A 48 -6.38 -37.54 -21.50
CA ALA A 48 -6.90 -37.55 -20.13
C ALA A 48 -5.77 -37.55 -19.09
N GLN A 49 -4.71 -38.34 -19.32
CA GLN A 49 -3.56 -38.37 -18.42
C GLN A 49 -2.82 -37.02 -18.40
N GLN A 50 -2.62 -36.40 -19.56
CA GLN A 50 -2.03 -35.06 -19.66
C GLN A 50 -2.89 -34.00 -18.95
N ALA A 51 -4.22 -34.11 -19.08
CA ALA A 51 -5.15 -33.21 -18.40
C ALA A 51 -5.09 -33.35 -16.87
N VAL A 52 -5.00 -34.58 -16.35
CA VAL A 52 -4.80 -34.84 -14.91
C VAL A 52 -3.48 -34.22 -14.44
N THR A 53 -2.37 -34.48 -15.13
CA THR A 53 -1.07 -33.88 -14.77
C THR A 53 -1.11 -32.35 -14.78
N LYS A 54 -1.80 -31.75 -15.75
CA LYS A 54 -1.95 -30.30 -15.82
C LYS A 54 -2.84 -29.77 -14.68
N ALA A 55 -3.92 -30.47 -14.36
CA ALA A 55 -4.79 -30.13 -13.24
C ALA A 55 -4.05 -30.19 -11.90
N ASP A 56 -3.27 -31.24 -11.66
CA ASP A 56 -2.43 -31.39 -10.46
C ASP A 56 -1.39 -30.27 -10.36
N SER A 57 -0.78 -29.90 -11.50
CA SER A 57 0.18 -28.79 -11.56
C SER A 57 -0.48 -27.44 -11.24
N VAL A 58 -1.68 -27.18 -11.78
CA VAL A 58 -2.43 -25.95 -11.50
C VAL A 58 -2.88 -25.92 -10.04
N GLN A 59 -3.35 -27.04 -9.50
CA GLN A 59 -3.73 -27.15 -8.09
C GLN A 59 -2.54 -26.84 -7.19
N THR A 60 -1.37 -27.41 -7.49
CA THR A 60 -0.13 -27.13 -6.74
C THR A 60 0.24 -25.65 -6.81
N GLN A 61 0.19 -25.04 -8.00
CA GLN A 61 0.47 -23.61 -8.16
C GLN A 61 -0.52 -22.74 -7.39
N LEU A 62 -1.81 -23.09 -7.41
CA LEU A 62 -2.84 -22.38 -6.69
C LEU A 62 -2.65 -22.51 -5.17
N ASP A 63 -2.33 -23.70 -4.68
CA ASP A 63 -2.06 -23.95 -3.26
C ASP A 63 -0.85 -23.12 -2.80
N THR A 64 0.22 -23.03 -3.60
CA THR A 64 1.34 -22.13 -3.31
C THR A 64 0.88 -20.67 -3.24
N ILE A 65 0.14 -20.18 -4.24
CA ILE A 65 -0.35 -18.79 -4.26
C ILE A 65 -1.27 -18.50 -3.07
N VAL A 66 -2.18 -19.40 -2.72
CA VAL A 66 -3.20 -19.19 -1.68
C VAL A 66 -2.63 -19.34 -0.27
N VAL A 67 -1.81 -20.37 -0.03
CA VAL A 67 -1.24 -20.64 1.30
C VAL A 67 -0.19 -19.60 1.66
N GLU A 68 0.65 -19.22 0.69
CA GLU A 68 1.69 -18.23 0.96
C GLU A 68 1.19 -16.80 0.75
N GLY A 69 0.09 -16.60 0.03
CA GLY A 69 -0.61 -15.32 -0.21
C GLY A 69 0.22 -14.25 -0.94
N ASP A 70 1.55 -14.40 -0.91
CA ASP A 70 2.54 -13.38 -1.19
C ASP A 70 3.92 -14.05 -1.31
N SER A 71 4.05 -15.11 -2.12
CA SER A 71 5.32 -15.83 -2.36
C SER A 71 6.37 -15.06 -3.17
N SER A 72 6.05 -13.82 -3.58
CA SER A 72 6.97 -13.01 -4.36
C SER A 72 8.16 -12.54 -3.51
N VAL A 73 9.29 -12.24 -4.15
CA VAL A 73 10.45 -11.68 -3.43
C VAL A 73 10.12 -10.29 -2.89
N GLU A 74 9.28 -9.54 -3.61
CA GLU A 74 8.77 -8.22 -3.24
C GLU A 74 7.92 -8.27 -1.96
N ALA A 75 7.09 -9.31 -1.83
CA ALA A 75 6.29 -9.56 -0.64
C ALA A 75 7.11 -9.87 0.61
N ALA A 76 8.10 -10.76 0.45
CA ALA A 76 9.04 -11.08 1.53
C ALA A 76 9.79 -9.83 1.99
N GLN A 77 10.21 -8.98 1.05
CA GLN A 77 10.81 -7.68 1.38
C GLN A 77 9.81 -6.73 2.05
N ALA A 78 8.55 -6.70 1.61
CA ALA A 78 7.50 -5.87 2.20
C ALA A 78 7.12 -6.30 3.63
N ARG A 79 7.44 -7.53 4.04
CA ARG A 79 7.29 -8.02 5.42
C ARG A 79 8.38 -7.53 6.36
N VAL A 80 9.43 -6.88 5.87
CA VAL A 80 10.48 -6.28 6.69
C VAL A 80 10.20 -4.79 6.87
N ASN A 81 10.17 -4.32 8.12
CA ASN A 81 9.99 -2.89 8.41
C ASN A 81 11.31 -2.10 8.25
N ALA A 82 11.24 -0.77 8.37
CA ALA A 82 12.41 0.11 8.24
C ALA A 82 13.49 -0.13 9.32
N MET A 83 13.18 -0.85 10.40
CA MET A 83 14.09 -1.21 11.47
C MET A 83 14.71 -2.61 11.26
N GLY A 84 14.40 -3.27 10.14
CA GLY A 84 14.88 -4.63 9.85
C GLY A 84 14.14 -5.74 10.58
N GLN A 85 13.00 -5.45 11.22
CA GLN A 85 12.17 -6.49 11.84
C GLN A 85 11.33 -7.17 10.76
N GLU A 86 11.44 -8.50 10.70
CA GLU A 86 10.65 -9.35 9.81
C GLU A 86 9.34 -9.77 10.49
N TYR A 87 8.24 -9.70 9.75
CA TYR A 87 6.91 -10.09 10.22
C TYR A 87 6.44 -11.35 9.47
N PRO A 88 5.65 -12.23 10.12
CA PRO A 88 5.12 -13.44 9.47
C PRO A 88 4.26 -13.14 8.24
N THR A 89 3.47 -12.06 8.30
CA THR A 89 2.59 -11.63 7.21
C THR A 89 2.65 -10.11 7.03
N LEU A 90 2.30 -9.62 5.83
CA LEU A 90 2.17 -8.18 5.60
C LEU A 90 1.10 -7.56 6.52
N LYS A 91 0.03 -8.29 6.80
CA LYS A 91 -1.01 -7.87 7.74
C LYS A 91 -0.42 -7.60 9.12
N THR A 92 0.37 -8.53 9.68
CA THR A 92 0.98 -8.33 11.00
C THR A 92 1.92 -7.13 11.06
N ARG A 93 2.63 -6.83 9.97
CA ARG A 93 3.46 -5.62 9.87
C ARG A 93 2.61 -4.35 9.85
N LEU A 94 1.52 -4.35 9.08
CA LEU A 94 0.60 -3.22 8.98
C LEU A 94 -0.10 -2.97 10.31
N ASP A 95 -0.60 -4.01 10.97
CA ASP A 95 -1.22 -3.92 12.29
C ASP A 95 -0.26 -3.30 13.33
N ASP A 96 1.02 -3.69 13.32
CA ASP A 96 2.05 -3.10 14.18
C ASP A 96 2.33 -1.63 13.83
N SER A 97 2.42 -1.31 12.53
CA SER A 97 2.64 0.06 12.07
C SER A 97 1.48 0.98 12.46
N ASP A 98 0.25 0.53 12.30
CA ASP A 98 -0.97 1.24 12.66
C ASP A 98 -1.05 1.46 14.17
N ALA A 99 -0.73 0.44 14.98
CA ALA A 99 -0.68 0.56 16.43
C ALA A 99 0.34 1.61 16.89
N ARG A 100 1.52 1.65 16.27
CA ARG A 100 2.55 2.66 16.55
C ARG A 100 2.11 4.06 16.14
N MET A 101 1.42 4.21 15.01
CA MET A 101 0.87 5.49 14.58
C MET A 101 -0.17 6.03 15.56
N VAL A 102 -1.05 5.16 16.09
CA VAL A 102 -2.02 5.55 17.12
C VAL A 102 -1.32 5.98 18.40
N ALA A 103 -0.29 5.25 18.85
CA ALA A 103 0.48 5.62 20.03
C ALA A 103 1.13 7.01 19.88
N ILE A 104 1.79 7.25 18.74
CA ILE A 104 2.41 8.55 18.43
C ILE A 104 1.36 9.67 18.41
N SER A 105 0.16 9.42 17.87
CA SER A 105 -0.92 10.42 17.87
C SER A 105 -1.32 10.82 19.29
N ASN A 106 -1.44 9.85 20.20
CA ASN A 106 -1.79 10.12 21.60
C ASN A 106 -0.69 10.89 22.32
N ASP A 107 0.58 10.49 22.14
CA ASP A 107 1.73 11.17 22.73
C ASP A 107 1.81 12.64 22.30
N VAL A 108 1.53 12.93 21.01
CA VAL A 108 1.47 14.30 20.48
C VAL A 108 0.38 15.13 21.16
N ASP A 109 -0.78 14.55 21.43
CA ASP A 109 -1.87 15.25 22.11
C ASP A 109 -1.54 15.54 23.59
N ASP A 110 -0.83 14.64 24.26
CA ASP A 110 -0.38 14.87 25.63
C ASP A 110 0.72 15.93 25.72
N VAL A 111 1.68 15.95 24.77
CA VAL A 111 2.69 17.00 24.65
C VAL A 111 2.04 18.36 24.45
N LYS A 112 0.99 18.47 23.61
CA LYS A 112 0.25 19.73 23.42
C LYS A 112 -0.39 20.22 24.71
N LYS A 113 -1.09 19.34 25.44
CA LYS A 113 -1.71 19.71 26.73
C LYS A 113 -0.67 20.20 27.73
N GLU A 114 0.50 19.59 27.77
CA GLU A 114 1.55 20.00 28.70
C GLU A 114 2.20 21.33 28.28
N ALA A 115 2.39 21.55 26.99
CA ALA A 115 2.83 22.83 26.45
C ALA A 115 1.83 23.95 26.80
N ASP A 116 0.53 23.71 26.61
CA ASP A 116 -0.53 24.68 26.95
C ASP A 116 -0.52 25.06 28.43
N LYS A 117 -0.37 24.07 29.33
CA LYS A 117 -0.23 24.33 30.77
C LYS A 117 1.01 25.17 31.06
N SER A 118 2.17 24.83 30.48
CA SER A 118 3.42 25.56 30.70
C SER A 118 3.31 27.03 30.27
N THR A 119 2.70 27.29 29.11
CA THR A 119 2.39 28.66 28.67
C THR A 119 1.47 29.39 29.65
N SER A 120 0.44 28.72 30.16
CA SER A 120 -0.44 29.27 31.19
C SER A 120 0.33 29.59 32.48
N TYR A 121 1.20 28.69 32.96
CA TYR A 121 2.00 28.91 34.16
C TYR A 121 2.95 30.10 33.99
N PHE A 122 3.63 30.22 32.86
CA PHE A 122 4.53 31.35 32.59
C PHE A 122 3.79 32.68 32.66
N ASN A 123 2.61 32.79 32.04
CA ASN A 123 1.78 34.01 32.09
C ASN A 123 1.30 34.38 33.50
N THR A 124 1.20 33.41 34.43
CA THR A 124 0.87 33.69 35.84
C THR A 124 2.09 34.10 36.67
N LEU A 125 3.26 33.54 36.39
CA LEU A 125 4.50 33.80 37.12
C LEU A 125 5.16 35.12 36.71
N TRP A 126 5.05 35.47 35.43
CA TRP A 126 5.63 36.69 34.90
C TRP A 126 4.57 37.50 34.17
N GLN A 127 4.21 38.62 34.77
CA GLN A 127 3.56 39.72 34.06
C GLN A 127 4.65 40.74 33.73
N PRO A 128 4.72 41.25 32.50
CA PRO A 128 5.65 42.33 32.20
C PRO A 128 5.41 43.48 33.18
N PRO A 129 6.47 44.11 33.71
CA PRO A 129 6.31 45.25 34.59
C PRO A 129 5.47 46.30 33.88
N ILE A 130 4.38 46.71 34.54
CA ILE A 130 3.63 47.89 34.12
C ILE A 130 4.62 49.03 34.21
N MET A 131 5.00 49.61 33.07
CA MET A 131 5.79 50.83 33.09
C MET A 131 4.99 51.81 33.96
N PRO A 132 5.58 52.39 35.02
CA PRO A 132 4.90 53.44 35.74
C PRO A 132 4.50 54.46 34.69
N ASP A 133 3.19 54.74 34.57
CA ASP A 133 2.75 55.97 33.93
C ASP A 133 3.63 57.04 34.53
N THR A 134 4.44 57.67 33.68
CA THR A 134 5.43 58.66 34.06
C THR A 134 4.87 59.50 35.20
N ILE A 135 5.59 59.49 36.32
CA ILE A 135 5.34 60.32 37.50
C ILE A 135 4.69 61.62 37.05
N LEU A 136 3.39 61.79 37.29
CA LEU A 136 2.73 63.04 37.65
C LEU A 136 1.27 62.67 37.94
N GLY A 137 0.89 62.80 39.22
CA GLY A 137 -0.48 63.20 39.49
C GLY A 137 -0.72 64.49 38.70
N GLU A 138 -1.84 64.54 37.99
CA GLU A 138 -2.22 65.52 36.97
C GLU A 138 -1.71 65.15 35.57
N GLY A 139 -2.67 64.75 34.72
CA GLY A 139 -2.43 64.26 33.37
C GLY A 139 -1.55 65.22 32.56
N VAL A 140 -0.67 64.62 31.76
CA VAL A 140 0.17 65.32 30.79
C VAL A 140 -0.74 66.23 29.94
N PRO A 141 -0.58 67.57 30.01
CA PRO A 141 -1.24 68.44 29.06
C PRO A 141 -0.80 68.03 27.65
N ASP A 142 -1.76 67.91 26.74
CA ASP A 142 -1.69 67.37 25.36
C ASP A 142 -0.76 68.16 24.39
N ASN A 143 0.25 68.83 24.94
CA ASN A 143 1.11 69.80 24.26
C ASN A 143 2.61 69.63 24.57
N THR A 144 3.00 68.93 25.64
CA THR A 144 4.42 68.90 26.04
C THR A 144 5.21 67.85 25.27
N ASN A 145 6.14 68.31 24.42
CA ASN A 145 7.07 67.45 23.68
C ASN A 145 7.98 66.70 24.69
N PRO A 146 8.09 65.35 24.61
CA PRO A 146 8.99 64.56 25.46
C PRO A 146 10.43 65.07 25.50
N ASP A 147 10.92 65.69 24.42
CA ASP A 147 12.28 66.24 24.33
C ASP A 147 12.50 67.40 25.30
N ASP A 148 11.47 68.20 25.60
CA ASP A 148 11.58 69.34 26.51
C ASP A 148 11.67 68.90 27.98
N GLN A 149 11.06 67.76 28.32
CA GLN A 149 11.17 67.18 29.66
C GLN A 149 12.53 66.52 29.89
N LEU A 150 13.12 65.90 28.86
CA LEU A 150 14.47 65.36 28.92
C LEU A 150 15.50 66.48 29.14
N ALA A 151 15.33 67.62 28.46
CA ALA A 151 16.21 68.78 28.61
C ALA A 151 16.21 69.33 30.04
N HIS A 152 15.04 69.41 30.69
CA HIS A 152 14.91 69.91 32.06
C HIS A 152 15.56 69.02 33.13
N LEU A 153 15.63 67.71 32.88
CA LEU A 153 16.30 66.75 33.79
C LEU A 153 17.81 66.72 33.58
N LEU A 154 18.26 66.99 32.35
CA LEU A 154 19.68 66.98 32.00
C LEU A 154 20.37 68.31 32.29
N ASP A 155 19.66 69.44 32.24
CA ASP A 155 20.24 70.76 32.45
C ASP A 155 20.98 70.92 33.80
N PRO A 156 20.42 70.50 34.97
CA PRO A 156 21.14 70.57 36.24
C PRO A 156 22.41 69.70 36.25
N LEU A 157 22.34 68.51 35.66
CA LEU A 157 23.47 67.58 35.58
C LEU A 157 24.58 68.11 34.68
N VAL A 158 24.22 68.87 33.64
CA VAL A 158 25.18 69.49 32.74
C VAL A 158 25.79 70.77 33.32
N THR A 159 25.06 71.51 34.18
CA THR A 159 25.55 72.76 34.79
C THR A 159 26.27 72.56 36.13
N GLU A 160 25.91 71.57 36.94
CA GLU A 160 26.44 71.38 38.29
C GLU A 160 27.52 70.30 38.39
N ASP A 161 27.50 69.29 37.51
CA ASP A 161 28.48 68.19 37.53
C ASP A 161 28.87 67.75 36.09
N PRO A 162 29.65 68.57 35.38
CA PRO A 162 29.90 68.41 33.93
C PRO A 162 30.70 67.15 33.56
N ASP A 163 31.20 66.40 34.54
CA ASP A 163 31.93 65.14 34.32
C ASP A 163 31.00 63.99 33.90
N TYR A 164 29.70 64.08 34.22
CA TYR A 164 28.75 62.99 33.96
C TYR A 164 27.99 63.16 32.63
N VAL A 165 27.80 64.40 32.16
CA VAL A 165 27.10 64.68 30.91
C VAL A 165 27.77 65.85 30.20
N THR A 166 28.52 65.58 29.14
CA THR A 166 29.04 66.63 28.26
C THR A 166 28.07 66.85 27.09
N LYS A 167 27.75 68.11 26.75
CA LYS A 167 26.89 68.46 25.59
C LYS A 167 27.49 68.08 24.23
N MET A 168 28.58 67.29 24.19
CA MET A 168 29.16 66.84 22.92
C MET A 168 28.34 65.68 22.35
N SER A 169 27.65 66.01 21.26
CA SER A 169 26.92 65.12 20.35
C SER A 169 25.41 64.94 20.58
N LEU A 170 24.72 65.95 21.11
CA LEU A 170 23.43 66.29 20.48
C LEU A 170 23.77 67.23 19.33
N GLY A 171 24.04 66.63 18.17
CA GLY A 171 24.42 67.34 16.95
C GLY A 171 23.47 68.49 16.71
N LYS A 172 24.02 69.71 16.72
CA LYS A 172 23.39 70.87 16.15
C LYS A 172 24.45 71.53 15.30
N ASP A 173 24.35 71.28 14.00
CA ASP A 173 24.50 72.26 12.93
C ASP A 173 24.22 71.57 11.59
N ALA A 174 23.20 72.10 10.89
CA ALA A 174 22.79 71.87 9.50
C ALA A 174 22.01 70.59 9.16
#